data_AF-A0A941N0X9-F1
#
_entry.id   AF-A0A941N0X9-F1
#
_cell.length_a   1.000
_cell.length_b   1.000
_cell.length_c   1.000
_cell.angle_alpha   90.00
_cell.angle_beta   90.00
_cell.angle_gamma   90.00
#
_symmetry.space_group_name_H-M   'P 1'
#
loop_
_entity.id
_entity.type
_entity.pdbx_description
1 polymer ?
#
loop_
_entity_poly.entity_id
_entity_poly.type
_entity_poly.pdbx_seq_one_letter_code
_entity_poly.pdbx_strand_id
1 'polypeptide(L)'
;MSLTNSQCPSPAFLQAFWRAAVMLVLSGWMLNTGRATADEPPVSRAPPGMSILKPTTGGVWFIASDLKKRYDGLVDEVRNLQSELLNQGLSTQEARERIGALRDDLEQLRLEIERKKLLISPYKVHTQTETTLFDFGPQKLLVINADRVTVEGWDGPQIKCVLEKSVLASGETAVDDELKGIQLVHRHGPNTEIVGRTAEEQAREEAKYLASPDGQKLNAAQRAQRARLVAEISDSRRPYRAFQGREFDLLEVSGLAPQQGNRYVSVRVDSEGGDGHFGSDLVRHATLTVYVPPCTAVALRGCRGQVDVSSLRGALILTSDGSQTIDYNGRFSIRDLHGDLTADNVPLDEIDTVVGHVTISSTTEQANTGTRHADNLRTSYTPAARVLTCENIKGDLTAWFGRVDLKLAGVGGQIDVRNEFGDTTLTLTQPLAPRAHRLVSESGRVEISLPAELLAGVPLSAFTNCGTARTNIGQDQFSDMTLTTSSVGDRSRRNWRGFLTKGEPDPLRFLKVIERLDATLSGADRSPGLDAISRAGTVSIKRIE
;
A
#
# COMPACT_ATOMS: atom_id res chain seq x y z
N MET A 1 -14.67 70.09 -5.94
CA MET A 1 -15.38 69.34 -4.89
C MET A 1 -14.50 68.17 -4.47
N SER A 2 -14.23 68.07 -3.17
CA SER A 2 -13.17 67.29 -2.54
C SER A 2 -13.35 65.77 -2.65
N LEU A 3 -12.29 65.08 -3.10
CA LEU A 3 -12.10 63.64 -2.92
C LEU A 3 -11.57 63.40 -1.51
N THR A 4 -12.25 62.52 -0.78
CA THR A 4 -11.87 62.07 0.56
C THR A 4 -10.73 61.06 0.49
N ASN A 5 -9.63 61.38 1.16
CA ASN A 5 -8.48 60.51 1.39
C ASN A 5 -8.89 59.28 2.21
N SER A 6 -8.81 58.09 1.59
CA SER A 6 -8.84 56.81 2.29
C SER A 6 -7.44 56.51 2.83
N GLN A 7 -7.25 56.71 4.13
CA GLN A 7 -6.01 56.35 4.82
C GLN A 7 -5.90 54.82 4.89
N CYS A 8 -4.93 54.25 4.17
CA CYS A 8 -4.50 52.88 4.40
C CYS A 8 -3.92 52.76 5.82
N PRO A 9 -4.31 51.73 6.60
CA PRO A 9 -3.74 51.51 7.92
C PRO A 9 -2.24 51.23 7.80
N SER A 10 -1.47 51.81 8.72
CA SER A 10 -0.02 51.68 8.72
C SER A 10 0.41 50.22 8.97
N PRO A 11 1.58 49.77 8.46
CA PRO A 11 2.08 48.42 8.66
C PRO A 11 2.21 48.01 10.13
N ALA A 12 2.35 48.98 11.04
CA ALA A 12 2.40 48.76 12.48
C ALA A 12 1.06 48.25 13.06
N PHE A 13 -0.07 48.68 12.48
CA PHE A 13 -1.40 48.26 12.93
C PHE A 13 -1.70 46.81 12.54
N LEU A 14 -1.31 46.40 11.34
CA LEU A 14 -1.42 45.01 10.86
C LEU A 14 -0.52 44.05 11.66
N GLN A 15 0.70 44.48 12.03
CA GLN A 15 1.58 43.67 12.88
C GLN A 15 1.06 43.51 14.31
N ALA A 16 0.45 44.56 14.88
CA ALA A 16 -0.16 44.49 16.21
C ALA A 16 -1.36 43.54 16.24
N PHE A 17 -2.22 43.59 15.21
CA PHE A 17 -3.36 42.68 15.07
C PHE A 17 -2.92 41.22 14.88
N TRP A 18 -1.87 40.98 14.09
CA TRP A 18 -1.34 39.64 13.88
C TRP A 18 -0.71 39.05 15.15
N ARG A 19 0.03 39.86 15.92
CA ARG A 19 0.59 39.43 17.22
C ARG A 19 -0.50 39.14 18.26
N ALA A 20 -1.57 39.95 18.29
CA ALA A 20 -2.70 39.71 19.18
C ALA A 20 -3.48 38.45 18.80
N ALA A 21 -3.72 38.20 17.51
CA ALA A 21 -4.37 36.99 17.01
C ALA A 21 -3.53 35.74 17.30
N VAL A 22 -2.22 35.78 17.06
CA VAL A 22 -1.30 34.67 17.36
C VAL A 22 -1.22 34.40 18.87
N MET A 23 -1.18 35.44 19.71
CA MET A 23 -1.23 35.28 21.17
C MET A 23 -2.57 34.74 21.67
N LEU A 24 -3.71 35.08 21.04
CA LEU A 24 -5.03 34.52 21.37
C LEU A 24 -5.15 33.04 20.98
N VAL A 25 -4.59 32.65 19.82
CA VAL A 25 -4.53 31.24 19.40
C VAL A 25 -3.60 30.43 20.33
N LEU A 26 -2.43 30.99 20.69
CA LEU A 26 -1.49 30.33 21.60
C LEU A 26 -1.99 30.25 23.05
N SER A 27 -2.69 31.28 23.54
CA SER A 27 -3.30 31.25 24.89
C SER A 27 -4.52 30.35 24.96
N GLY A 28 -5.32 30.24 23.90
CA GLY A 28 -6.35 29.21 23.77
C GLY A 28 -5.77 27.78 23.78
N TRP A 29 -4.61 27.58 23.15
CA TRP A 29 -3.86 26.31 23.21
C TRP A 29 -3.31 26.00 24.60
N MET A 30 -2.83 27.01 25.33
CA MET A 30 -2.25 26.83 26.68
C MET A 30 -3.29 26.68 27.79
N LEU A 31 -4.52 27.18 27.61
CA LEU A 31 -5.60 27.06 28.60
C LEU A 31 -6.45 25.79 28.42
N ASN A 32 -6.34 25.10 27.27
CA ASN A 32 -7.05 23.84 27.02
C ASN A 32 -6.19 22.59 27.29
N THR A 33 -4.99 22.75 27.85
CA THR A 33 -4.22 21.68 28.50
C THR A 33 -4.68 21.53 29.96
N GLY A 34 -6.00 21.35 30.15
CA GLY A 34 -6.50 20.82 31.39
C GLY A 34 -5.71 19.54 31.68
N ARG A 35 -5.04 19.50 32.84
CA ARG A 35 -4.37 18.30 33.34
C ARG A 35 -5.40 17.18 33.37
N ALA A 36 -5.46 16.39 32.29
CA ALA A 36 -5.99 15.06 32.37
C ALA A 36 -5.11 14.37 33.40
N THR A 37 -5.64 14.20 34.61
CA THR A 37 -5.08 13.26 35.56
C THR A 37 -4.92 11.97 34.78
N ALA A 38 -3.68 11.54 34.60
CA ALA A 38 -3.38 10.30 33.92
C ALA A 38 -3.92 9.20 34.83
N ASP A 39 -5.19 8.85 34.64
CA ASP A 39 -5.79 7.70 35.29
C ASP A 39 -4.85 6.54 35.01
N GLU A 40 -4.43 5.87 36.08
CA GLU A 40 -3.53 4.72 35.95
C GLU A 40 -4.18 3.74 34.97
N PRO A 41 -3.43 3.29 33.93
CA PRO A 41 -4.02 2.48 32.89
C PRO A 41 -4.55 1.19 33.51
N PRO A 42 -5.78 0.76 33.17
CA PRO A 42 -6.34 -0.47 33.70
C PRO A 42 -5.40 -1.64 33.39
N VAL A 43 -5.00 -2.36 34.44
CA VAL A 43 -4.09 -3.50 34.34
C VAL A 43 -4.89 -4.78 34.42
N SER A 44 -4.80 -5.61 33.39
CA SER A 44 -5.28 -7.00 33.44
C SER A 44 -4.13 -7.95 33.70
N ARG A 45 -4.41 -9.12 34.29
CA ARG A 45 -3.43 -10.19 34.49
C ARG A 45 -3.82 -11.42 33.69
N ALA A 46 -2.86 -11.97 32.96
CA ALA A 46 -3.02 -13.25 32.31
C ALA A 46 -3.05 -14.40 33.33
N PRO A 47 -3.85 -15.46 33.12
CA PRO A 47 -3.76 -16.67 33.91
C PRO A 47 -2.34 -17.26 33.85
N PRO A 48 -1.88 -17.94 34.92
CA PRO A 48 -0.61 -18.64 34.92
C PRO A 48 -0.49 -19.64 33.75
N GLY A 49 0.72 -19.80 33.21
CA GLY A 49 0.99 -20.75 32.12
C GLY A 49 0.45 -20.35 30.75
N MET A 50 0.11 -19.07 30.55
CA MET A 50 -0.33 -18.51 29.28
C MET A 50 0.78 -17.66 28.63
N SER A 51 0.84 -17.67 27.31
CA SER A 51 1.71 -16.82 26.50
C SER A 51 0.90 -16.00 25.49
N ILE A 52 1.44 -14.84 25.11
CA ILE A 52 0.83 -13.97 24.11
C ILE A 52 0.78 -14.68 22.76
N LEU A 53 -0.40 -14.78 22.17
CA LEU A 53 -0.60 -15.19 20.79
C LEU A 53 -0.49 -14.00 19.85
N LYS A 54 -1.34 -12.98 20.04
CA LYS A 54 -1.34 -11.75 19.24
C LYS A 54 -2.10 -10.61 19.93
N PRO A 55 -1.68 -9.34 19.75
CA PRO A 55 -2.47 -8.19 20.15
C PRO A 55 -3.77 -8.11 19.33
N THR A 56 -4.79 -7.48 19.89
CA THR A 56 -6.06 -7.17 19.21
C THR A 56 -6.62 -5.85 19.75
N THR A 57 -7.70 -5.34 19.16
CA THR A 57 -8.30 -4.08 19.61
C THR A 57 -8.74 -4.18 21.07
N GLY A 58 -8.22 -3.29 21.91
CA GLY A 58 -8.48 -3.23 23.35
C GLY A 58 -7.83 -4.31 24.22
N GLY A 59 -7.14 -5.30 23.67
CA GLY A 59 -6.65 -6.42 24.45
C GLY A 59 -5.64 -7.32 23.74
N VAL A 60 -5.42 -8.51 24.29
CA VAL A 60 -4.44 -9.46 23.77
C VAL A 60 -5.01 -10.87 23.84
N TRP A 61 -4.87 -11.62 22.76
CA TRP A 61 -5.16 -13.05 22.75
C TRP A 61 -4.01 -13.81 23.40
N PHE A 62 -4.33 -14.64 24.38
CA PHE A 62 -3.42 -15.55 25.06
C PHE A 62 -3.77 -17.00 24.71
N ILE A 63 -2.76 -17.87 24.76
CA ILE A 63 -2.89 -19.33 24.67
C ILE A 63 -1.99 -19.99 25.70
N ALA A 64 -2.22 -21.26 26.02
CA ALA A 64 -1.33 -22.00 26.88
C ALA A 64 0.10 -22.03 26.30
N SER A 65 1.11 -21.84 27.15
CA SER A 65 2.51 -21.69 26.73
C SER A 65 3.07 -22.91 25.99
N ASP A 66 2.58 -24.10 26.32
CA ASP A 66 2.91 -25.36 25.64
C ASP A 66 2.40 -25.38 24.19
N LEU A 67 1.17 -24.91 23.95
CA LEU A 67 0.61 -24.76 22.60
C LEU A 67 1.39 -23.74 21.78
N LYS A 68 1.76 -22.60 22.39
CA LYS A 68 2.58 -21.60 21.72
C LYS A 68 3.95 -22.18 21.34
N LYS A 69 4.62 -22.86 22.27
CA LYS A 69 5.91 -23.50 22.03
C LYS A 69 5.84 -24.53 20.91
N ARG A 70 4.77 -25.34 20.87
CA ARG A 70 4.54 -26.30 19.78
C ARG A 70 4.31 -25.59 18.44
N TYR A 71 3.54 -24.50 18.44
CA TYR A 71 3.30 -23.71 17.23
C TYR A 71 4.59 -23.09 16.69
N ASP A 72 5.36 -22.43 17.56
CA ASP A 72 6.62 -21.80 17.19
C ASP A 72 7.62 -22.86 16.68
N GLY A 73 7.67 -24.05 17.33
CA GLY A 73 8.48 -25.18 16.88
C GLY A 73 8.11 -25.69 15.49
N LEU A 74 6.82 -25.91 15.21
CA LEU A 74 6.36 -26.34 13.88
C LEU A 74 6.63 -25.27 12.80
N VAL A 75 6.50 -23.99 13.13
CA VAL A 75 6.85 -22.89 12.22
C VAL A 75 8.34 -22.89 11.90
N ASP A 76 9.19 -23.11 12.89
CA ASP A 76 10.64 -23.19 12.70
C ASP A 76 11.04 -24.43 11.90
N GLU A 77 10.37 -25.57 12.11
CA GLU A 77 10.55 -26.77 11.27
C GLU A 77 10.19 -26.52 9.80
N VAL A 78 9.07 -25.84 9.53
CA VAL A 78 8.70 -25.44 8.16
C VAL A 78 9.75 -24.54 7.54
N ARG A 79 10.27 -23.55 8.29
CA ARG A 79 11.33 -22.65 7.80
C ARG A 79 12.63 -23.39 7.51
N ASN A 80 13.03 -24.30 8.40
CA ASN A 80 14.22 -25.12 8.21
C ASN A 80 14.08 -26.01 6.96
N LEU A 81 12.93 -26.66 6.78
CA LEU A 81 12.67 -27.50 5.61
C LEU A 81 12.64 -26.69 4.30
N GLN A 82 12.10 -25.47 4.32
CA GLN A 82 12.18 -24.55 3.18
C GLN A 82 13.61 -24.14 2.87
N SER A 83 14.42 -23.85 3.89
CA SER A 83 15.83 -23.53 3.74
C SER A 83 16.62 -24.72 3.18
N GLU A 84 16.37 -25.93 3.66
CA GLU A 84 16.99 -27.16 3.16
C GLU A 84 16.63 -27.40 1.68
N LEU A 85 15.36 -27.23 1.29
CA LEU A 85 14.91 -27.34 -0.10
C LEU A 85 15.58 -26.32 -1.03
N LEU A 86 15.92 -25.14 -0.51
CA LEU A 86 16.66 -24.12 -1.27
C LEU A 86 18.16 -24.42 -1.35
N ASN A 87 18.75 -25.04 -0.32
CA ASN A 87 20.19 -25.18 -0.17
C ASN A 87 20.75 -26.53 -0.64
N GLN A 88 20.13 -27.69 -0.38
CA GLN A 88 20.69 -29.02 -0.72
C GLN A 88 19.64 -30.16 -0.81
N GLY A 89 19.68 -30.94 -1.91
CA GLY A 89 19.57 -32.41 -1.96
C GLY A 89 18.31 -33.18 -1.52
N LEU A 90 17.34 -32.59 -0.80
CA LEU A 90 16.10 -33.29 -0.48
C LEU A 90 15.34 -33.60 -1.77
N SER A 91 14.94 -34.87 -1.94
CA SER A 91 14.11 -35.23 -3.08
C SER A 91 12.82 -34.42 -3.02
N THR A 92 12.37 -33.91 -4.18
CA THR A 92 11.13 -33.11 -4.25
C THR A 92 9.93 -33.84 -3.64
N GLN A 93 9.91 -35.17 -3.73
CA GLN A 93 8.86 -35.99 -3.14
C GLN A 93 8.93 -36.01 -1.59
N GLU A 94 10.10 -36.32 -1.01
CA GLU A 94 10.26 -36.35 0.45
C GLU A 94 9.97 -34.99 1.09
N ALA A 95 10.43 -33.90 0.46
CA ALA A 95 10.12 -32.56 0.93
C ALA A 95 8.61 -32.26 0.86
N ARG A 96 7.92 -32.69 -0.21
CA ARG A 96 6.45 -32.52 -0.31
C ARG A 96 5.71 -33.30 0.76
N GLU A 97 6.11 -34.54 1.03
CA GLU A 97 5.50 -35.38 2.07
C GLU A 97 5.68 -34.76 3.46
N ARG A 98 6.90 -34.32 3.81
CA ARG A 98 7.18 -33.64 5.08
C ARG A 98 6.45 -32.30 5.23
N ILE A 99 6.45 -31.47 4.18
CA ILE A 99 5.69 -30.21 4.17
C ILE A 99 4.19 -30.47 4.32
N GLY A 100 3.66 -31.53 3.67
CA GLY A 100 2.27 -31.95 3.82
C GLY A 100 1.93 -32.28 5.27
N ALA A 101 2.71 -33.17 5.90
CA ALA A 101 2.51 -33.54 7.29
C ALA A 101 2.59 -32.33 8.26
N LEU A 102 3.60 -31.47 8.09
CA LEU A 102 3.73 -30.25 8.91
C LEU A 102 2.56 -29.28 8.73
N ARG A 103 1.99 -29.19 7.53
CA ARG A 103 0.80 -28.37 7.27
C ARG A 103 -0.42 -28.92 7.98
N ASP A 104 -0.65 -30.23 7.91
CA ASP A 104 -1.74 -30.90 8.60
C ASP A 104 -1.62 -30.71 10.12
N ASP A 105 -0.42 -30.88 10.69
CA ASP A 105 -0.14 -30.65 12.11
C ASP A 105 -0.36 -29.18 12.52
N LEU A 106 0.10 -28.23 11.70
CA LEU A 106 -0.12 -26.80 11.93
C LEU A 106 -1.60 -26.43 11.83
N GLU A 107 -2.35 -27.03 10.92
CA GLU A 107 -3.79 -26.81 10.78
C GLU A 107 -4.55 -27.34 12.00
N GLN A 108 -4.26 -28.57 12.42
CA GLN A 108 -4.83 -29.14 13.64
C GLN A 108 -4.50 -28.29 14.87
N LEU A 109 -3.24 -27.86 15.01
CA LEU A 109 -2.83 -27.01 16.13
C LEU A 109 -3.47 -25.62 16.07
N ARG A 110 -3.66 -25.05 14.89
CA ARG A 110 -4.40 -23.78 14.72
C ARG A 110 -5.85 -23.92 15.16
N LEU A 111 -6.53 -24.99 14.78
CA LEU A 111 -7.89 -25.27 15.23
C LEU A 111 -7.95 -25.43 16.76
N GLU A 112 -6.96 -26.09 17.35
CA GLU A 112 -6.84 -26.21 18.81
C GLU A 112 -6.60 -24.86 19.49
N ILE A 113 -5.67 -24.05 18.96
CA ILE A 113 -5.38 -22.68 19.42
C ILE A 113 -6.64 -21.81 19.35
N GLU A 114 -7.38 -21.85 18.24
CA GLU A 114 -8.59 -21.05 18.06
C GLU A 114 -9.69 -21.44 19.06
N ARG A 115 -9.79 -22.72 19.42
CA ARG A 115 -10.72 -23.20 20.46
C ARG A 115 -10.31 -22.80 21.88
N LYS A 116 -9.00 -22.72 22.14
CA LYS A 116 -8.44 -22.54 23.51
C LYS A 116 -7.94 -21.13 23.81
N LYS A 117 -7.86 -20.24 22.81
CA LYS A 117 -7.38 -18.88 23.03
C LYS A 117 -8.32 -18.12 23.95
N LEU A 118 -7.72 -17.31 24.81
CA LEU A 118 -8.42 -16.46 25.76
C LEU A 118 -8.12 -15.00 25.42
N LEU A 119 -9.17 -14.19 25.22
CA LEU A 119 -9.00 -12.76 25.12
C LEU A 119 -8.89 -12.17 26.52
N ILE A 120 -7.80 -11.46 26.77
CA ILE A 120 -7.61 -10.70 28.00
C ILE A 120 -7.58 -9.23 27.62
N SER A 121 -8.59 -8.51 28.05
CA SER A 121 -8.83 -7.13 27.68
C SER A 121 -9.10 -6.31 28.93
N PRO A 122 -8.28 -5.29 29.24
CA PRO A 122 -8.62 -4.31 30.28
C PRO A 122 -9.77 -3.39 29.90
N TYR A 123 -10.21 -3.42 28.64
CA TYR A 123 -11.31 -2.61 28.11
C TYR A 123 -12.49 -3.48 27.68
N LYS A 124 -13.69 -2.94 27.85
CA LYS A 124 -14.90 -3.44 27.20
C LYS A 124 -15.04 -2.78 25.84
N VAL A 125 -15.29 -3.58 24.80
CA VAL A 125 -15.57 -3.09 23.45
C VAL A 125 -17.08 -2.91 23.33
N HIS A 126 -17.50 -1.68 23.07
CA HIS A 126 -18.90 -1.37 22.76
C HIS A 126 -19.03 -1.13 21.27
N THR A 127 -20.03 -1.75 20.64
CA THR A 127 -20.25 -1.66 19.19
C THR A 127 -21.63 -1.10 18.88
N GLN A 128 -21.73 -0.28 17.83
CA GLN A 128 -22.99 0.23 17.31
C GLN A 128 -22.92 0.22 15.78
N THR A 129 -24.00 -0.19 15.12
CA THR A 129 -24.10 -0.17 13.66
C THR A 129 -25.15 0.85 13.23
N GLU A 130 -24.80 1.67 12.24
CA GLU A 130 -25.71 2.60 11.59
C GLU A 130 -25.78 2.31 10.10
N THR A 131 -26.97 2.45 9.51
CA THR A 131 -27.18 2.30 8.07
C THR A 131 -27.78 3.58 7.50
N THR A 132 -27.16 4.09 6.44
CA THR A 132 -27.60 5.28 5.73
C THR A 132 -27.78 4.95 4.26
N LEU A 133 -28.85 5.47 3.64
CA LEU A 133 -29.05 5.41 2.20
C LEU A 133 -29.20 6.83 1.66
N PHE A 134 -28.65 7.08 0.48
CA PHE A 134 -28.81 8.35 -0.22
C PHE A 134 -28.73 8.15 -1.74
N ASP A 135 -29.32 9.09 -2.47
CA ASP A 135 -29.31 9.09 -3.93
C ASP A 135 -27.92 9.43 -4.46
N PHE A 136 -27.45 8.67 -5.44
CA PHE A 136 -26.16 8.93 -6.06
C PHE A 136 -26.28 10.12 -7.02
N GLY A 137 -25.37 11.08 -6.91
CA GLY A 137 -25.35 12.26 -7.76
C GLY A 137 -25.29 11.91 -9.26
N PRO A 138 -25.72 12.83 -10.14
CA PRO A 138 -25.90 12.56 -11.57
C PRO A 138 -24.59 12.16 -12.28
N GLN A 139 -23.44 12.60 -11.77
CA GLN A 139 -22.13 12.29 -12.32
C GLN A 139 -21.62 10.89 -11.93
N LYS A 140 -22.26 10.26 -10.92
CA LYS A 140 -21.90 8.95 -10.38
C LYS A 140 -20.42 8.84 -10.01
N LEU A 141 -19.93 9.88 -9.34
CA LEU A 141 -18.58 9.98 -8.80
C LEU A 141 -18.66 9.94 -7.28
N LEU A 142 -17.89 9.05 -6.65
CA LEU A 142 -17.89 8.87 -5.20
C LEU A 142 -16.45 8.99 -4.66
N VAL A 143 -16.29 9.76 -3.60
CA VAL A 143 -15.04 9.81 -2.81
C VAL A 143 -15.35 9.32 -1.40
N ILE A 144 -14.59 8.35 -0.91
CA ILE A 144 -14.71 7.82 0.45
C ILE A 144 -13.40 8.14 1.19
N ASN A 145 -13.50 8.76 2.36
CA ASN A 145 -12.40 9.06 3.25
C ASN A 145 -12.56 8.28 4.56
N ALA A 146 -11.89 7.13 4.66
CA ALA A 146 -11.95 6.22 5.80
C ALA A 146 -10.72 5.30 5.84
N ASP A 147 -10.25 4.94 7.04
CA ASP A 147 -9.07 4.06 7.18
C ASP A 147 -9.38 2.57 6.95
N ARG A 148 -10.59 2.12 7.29
CA ARG A 148 -11.05 0.73 7.17
C ARG A 148 -12.34 0.69 6.36
N VAL A 149 -12.22 0.31 5.10
CA VAL A 149 -13.31 0.38 4.12
C VAL A 149 -13.52 -0.94 3.40
N THR A 150 -14.79 -1.31 3.25
CA THR A 150 -15.24 -2.35 2.33
C THR A 150 -16.14 -1.70 1.28
N VAL A 151 -15.89 -1.94 0.00
CA VAL A 151 -16.71 -1.44 -1.11
C VAL A 151 -17.22 -2.62 -1.90
N GLU A 152 -18.54 -2.73 -2.03
CA GLU A 152 -19.20 -3.80 -2.76
C GLU A 152 -20.05 -3.19 -3.88
N GLY A 153 -19.86 -3.65 -5.12
CA GLY A 153 -20.80 -3.32 -6.18
C GLY A 153 -22.14 -4.02 -5.96
N TRP A 154 -23.24 -3.30 -6.13
CA TRP A 154 -24.58 -3.87 -5.95
C TRP A 154 -25.59 -3.29 -6.95
N ASP A 155 -26.74 -3.96 -7.10
CA ASP A 155 -27.77 -3.58 -8.09
C ASP A 155 -28.80 -2.56 -7.55
N GLY A 156 -28.66 -2.09 -6.30
CA GLY A 156 -29.54 -1.08 -5.72
C GLY A 156 -29.35 0.30 -6.37
N PRO A 157 -30.41 1.11 -6.55
CA PRO A 157 -30.29 2.41 -7.24
C PRO A 157 -29.59 3.50 -6.42
N GLN A 158 -29.53 3.32 -5.10
CA GLN A 158 -28.95 4.25 -4.13
C GLN A 158 -27.59 3.75 -3.66
N ILE A 159 -26.82 4.62 -3.02
CA ILE A 159 -25.67 4.19 -2.23
C ILE A 159 -26.18 3.77 -0.85
N LYS A 160 -25.75 2.61 -0.36
CA LYS A 160 -25.99 2.16 1.02
C LYS A 160 -24.68 2.13 1.77
N CYS A 161 -24.66 2.76 2.93
CA CYS A 161 -23.51 2.75 3.83
C CYS A 161 -23.90 2.05 5.12
N VAL A 162 -23.03 1.15 5.59
CA VAL A 162 -23.12 0.53 6.92
C VAL A 162 -21.87 0.94 7.68
N LEU A 163 -22.05 1.76 8.71
CA LEU A 163 -20.97 2.21 9.60
C LEU A 163 -21.04 1.40 10.89
N GLU A 164 -20.04 0.54 11.10
CA GLU A 164 -19.82 -0.11 12.39
C GLU A 164 -18.86 0.75 13.22
N LYS A 165 -19.33 1.19 14.38
CA LYS A 165 -18.60 2.01 15.34
C LYS A 165 -18.17 1.13 16.49
N SER A 166 -16.96 1.32 16.97
CA SER A 166 -16.55 0.70 18.24
C SER A 166 -15.79 1.67 19.14
N VAL A 167 -16.03 1.52 20.45
CA VAL A 167 -15.41 2.32 21.50
C VAL A 167 -14.83 1.40 22.58
N LEU A 168 -13.59 1.67 22.97
CA LEU A 168 -12.94 1.06 24.13
C LEU A 168 -13.27 1.85 25.39
N ALA A 169 -13.86 1.17 26.39
CA ALA A 169 -14.18 1.77 27.68
C ALA A 169 -13.63 0.96 28.84
N SER A 170 -13.15 1.65 29.88
CA SER A 170 -12.82 1.03 31.16
C SER A 170 -14.12 0.82 31.95
N GLY A 171 -14.45 -0.44 32.26
CA GLY A 171 -15.61 -0.80 33.08
C GLY A 171 -16.98 -0.60 32.41
N GLU A 172 -17.97 -0.15 33.18
CA GLU A 172 -19.37 0.08 32.76
C GLU A 172 -19.68 1.55 32.43
N THR A 173 -18.67 2.35 32.14
CA THR A 173 -18.83 3.77 31.81
C THR A 173 -19.77 3.95 30.63
N ALA A 174 -20.66 4.95 30.68
CA ALA A 174 -21.53 5.27 29.56
C ALA A 174 -20.70 5.69 28.34
N VAL A 175 -20.89 5.00 27.21
CA VAL A 175 -20.13 5.20 25.96
C VAL A 175 -20.93 5.91 24.86
N ASP A 176 -22.17 6.29 25.14
CA ASP A 176 -23.10 6.81 24.12
C ASP A 176 -22.56 8.07 23.45
N ASP A 177 -21.89 8.96 24.19
CA ASP A 177 -21.33 10.19 23.64
C ASP A 177 -20.08 9.92 22.79
N GLU A 178 -19.28 8.91 23.16
CA GLU A 178 -18.12 8.47 22.36
C GLU A 178 -18.57 7.85 21.04
N LEU A 179 -19.61 7.00 21.07
CA LEU A 179 -20.21 6.39 19.88
C LEU A 179 -20.88 7.44 18.98
N LYS A 180 -21.61 8.42 19.55
CA LYS A 180 -22.19 9.55 18.80
C LYS A 180 -21.14 10.47 18.20
N GLY A 181 -19.94 10.50 18.78
CA GLY A 181 -18.79 11.24 18.27
C GLY A 181 -18.28 10.69 16.93
N ILE A 182 -18.50 9.40 16.65
CA ILE A 182 -18.16 8.77 15.37
C ILE A 182 -19.34 8.96 14.42
N GLN A 183 -19.14 9.64 13.29
CA GLN A 183 -20.25 9.97 12.37
C GLN A 183 -19.85 9.73 10.92
N LEU A 184 -20.81 9.28 10.11
CA LEU A 184 -20.70 9.30 8.66
C LEU A 184 -21.21 10.64 8.13
N VAL A 185 -20.32 11.44 7.56
CA VAL A 185 -20.65 12.73 6.94
C VAL A 185 -20.76 12.54 5.43
N HIS A 186 -21.92 12.85 4.87
CA HIS A 186 -22.15 12.90 3.42
C HIS A 186 -22.26 14.34 2.95
N ARG A 187 -21.57 14.68 1.86
CA ARG A 187 -21.67 15.97 1.18
C ARG A 187 -21.69 15.76 -0.33
N HIS A 188 -22.48 16.54 -1.05
CA HIS A 188 -22.50 16.54 -2.51
C HIS A 188 -22.02 17.90 -3.04
N GLY A 189 -21.14 17.89 -4.04
CA GLY A 189 -20.69 19.10 -4.73
C GLY A 189 -19.24 19.04 -5.18
N PRO A 190 -18.68 20.14 -5.70
CA PRO A 190 -17.26 20.21 -6.04
C PRO A 190 -16.41 20.38 -4.78
N ASN A 191 -15.26 19.70 -4.71
CA ASN A 191 -14.31 19.89 -3.60
C ASN A 191 -12.85 19.80 -4.09
N THR A 192 -12.30 20.97 -4.42
CA THR A 192 -10.92 21.12 -4.94
C THR A 192 -9.84 20.86 -3.90
N GLU A 193 -10.15 20.93 -2.60
CA GLU A 193 -9.19 20.58 -1.54
C GLU A 193 -8.87 19.08 -1.54
N ILE A 194 -9.84 18.26 -1.96
CA ILE A 194 -9.70 16.80 -2.01
C ILE A 194 -9.08 16.36 -3.33
N VAL A 195 -9.67 16.73 -4.47
CA VAL A 195 -9.30 16.19 -5.79
C VAL A 195 -8.33 17.07 -6.57
N GLY A 196 -7.98 18.24 -6.02
CA GLY A 196 -7.19 19.25 -6.70
C GLY A 196 -8.04 20.12 -7.63
N ARG A 197 -7.36 21.04 -8.31
CA ARG A 197 -7.92 21.96 -9.30
C ARG A 197 -7.70 21.44 -10.70
N THR A 198 -8.47 21.91 -11.68
CA THR A 198 -8.14 21.64 -13.09
C THR A 198 -6.86 22.38 -13.50
N ALA A 199 -6.25 21.97 -14.61
CA ALA A 199 -5.06 22.63 -15.15
C ALA A 199 -5.34 24.12 -15.49
N GLU A 200 -6.53 24.43 -16.01
CA GLU A 200 -6.92 25.80 -16.34
C GLU A 200 -7.11 26.66 -15.08
N GLU A 201 -7.75 26.10 -14.04
CA GLU A 201 -7.93 26.78 -12.76
C GLU A 201 -6.59 27.07 -12.10
N GLN A 202 -5.68 26.09 -12.10
CA GLN A 202 -4.34 26.22 -11.56
C GLN A 202 -3.52 27.26 -12.33
N ALA A 203 -3.56 27.25 -13.66
CA ALA A 203 -2.88 28.24 -14.49
C ALA A 203 -3.40 29.66 -14.22
N ARG A 204 -4.72 29.82 -14.06
CA ARG A 204 -5.36 31.11 -13.74
C ARG A 204 -4.96 31.62 -12.36
N GLU A 205 -4.93 30.76 -11.34
CA GLU A 205 -4.48 31.14 -10.00
C GLU A 205 -3.00 31.48 -9.97
N GLU A 206 -2.16 30.72 -10.68
CA GLU A 206 -0.73 31.01 -10.76
C GLU A 206 -0.48 32.34 -11.47
N ALA A 207 -1.17 32.61 -12.58
CA ALA A 207 -1.11 33.89 -13.27
C ALA A 207 -1.55 35.05 -12.34
N LYS A 208 -2.62 34.86 -11.58
CA LYS A 208 -3.10 35.86 -10.59
C LYS A 208 -2.07 36.09 -9.48
N TYR A 209 -1.45 35.03 -8.97
CA TYR A 209 -0.41 35.13 -7.95
C TYR A 209 0.82 35.86 -8.49
N LEU A 210 1.31 35.49 -9.68
CA LEU A 210 2.47 36.14 -10.30
C LEU A 210 2.22 37.63 -10.63
N ALA A 211 0.96 38.00 -10.90
CA ALA A 211 0.56 39.39 -11.07
C ALA A 211 0.43 40.18 -9.75
N SER A 212 0.31 39.50 -8.60
CA SER A 212 0.16 40.13 -7.28
C SER A 212 1.46 40.80 -6.81
N PRO A 213 1.39 41.76 -5.84
CA PRO A 213 2.59 42.40 -5.30
C PRO A 213 3.62 41.40 -4.75
N ASP A 214 3.20 40.27 -4.18
CA ASP A 214 4.12 39.27 -3.64
C ASP A 214 4.73 38.41 -4.75
N GLY A 215 3.97 38.07 -5.79
CA GLY A 215 4.52 37.39 -6.97
C GLY A 215 5.53 38.25 -7.73
N GLN A 216 5.29 39.57 -7.81
CA GLN A 216 6.21 40.52 -8.43
C GLN A 216 7.55 40.66 -7.67
N LYS A 217 7.56 40.44 -6.34
CA LYS A 217 8.78 40.45 -5.52
C LYS A 217 9.66 39.20 -5.72
N LEU A 218 9.14 38.12 -6.30
CA LEU A 218 9.91 36.90 -6.51
C LEU A 218 10.97 37.10 -7.59
N ASN A 219 12.22 36.75 -7.26
CA ASN A 219 13.30 36.67 -8.24
C ASN A 219 13.16 35.41 -9.14
N ALA A 220 14.00 35.29 -10.17
CA ALA A 220 13.92 34.19 -11.13
C ALA A 220 14.07 32.80 -10.51
N ALA A 221 14.98 32.62 -9.53
CA ALA A 221 15.20 31.35 -8.86
C ALA A 221 13.97 30.96 -7.99
N GLN A 222 13.38 31.93 -7.28
CA GLN A 222 12.17 31.71 -6.49
C GLN A 222 10.97 31.38 -7.38
N ARG A 223 10.83 32.01 -8.56
CA ARG A 223 9.79 31.66 -9.54
C ARG A 223 9.97 30.24 -10.07
N ALA A 224 11.19 29.83 -10.38
CA ALA A 224 11.48 28.46 -10.82
C ALA A 224 11.19 27.43 -9.72
N GLN A 225 11.58 27.71 -8.47
CA GLN A 225 11.25 26.86 -7.32
C GLN A 225 9.74 26.77 -7.11
N ARG A 226 9.03 27.90 -7.18
CA ARG A 226 7.56 27.91 -7.09
C ARG A 226 6.92 27.09 -8.20
N ALA A 227 7.34 27.27 -9.46
CA ALA A 227 6.80 26.50 -10.59
C ALA A 227 6.98 24.99 -10.37
N ARG A 228 8.12 24.56 -9.81
CA ARG A 228 8.35 23.16 -9.41
C ARG A 228 7.40 22.71 -8.30
N LEU A 229 7.23 23.49 -7.23
CA LEU A 229 6.30 23.16 -6.14
C LEU A 229 4.84 23.09 -6.63
N VAL A 230 4.44 24.01 -7.51
CA VAL A 230 3.10 24.04 -8.12
C VAL A 230 2.89 22.79 -8.99
N ALA A 231 3.89 22.38 -9.76
CA ALA A 231 3.85 21.14 -10.53
C ALA A 231 3.79 19.91 -9.61
N GLU A 232 4.63 19.84 -8.57
CA GLU A 232 4.65 18.74 -7.59
C GLU A 232 3.29 18.58 -6.87
N ILE A 233 2.70 19.69 -6.44
CA ILE A 233 1.35 19.70 -5.86
C ILE A 233 0.30 19.23 -6.88
N SER A 234 0.38 19.66 -8.15
CA SER A 234 -0.52 19.18 -9.20
C SER A 234 -0.37 17.68 -9.43
N ASP A 235 0.87 17.21 -9.52
CA ASP A 235 1.22 15.82 -9.79
C ASP A 235 0.75 14.90 -8.66
N SER A 236 0.83 15.35 -7.39
CA SER A 236 0.26 14.62 -6.25
C SER A 236 -1.25 14.40 -6.34
N ARG A 237 -1.97 15.22 -7.13
CA ARG A 237 -3.42 15.11 -7.35
C ARG A 237 -3.78 14.48 -8.69
N ARG A 238 -2.78 14.08 -9.49
CA ARG A 238 -2.96 13.42 -10.79
C ARG A 238 -3.89 12.21 -10.73
N PRO A 239 -3.88 11.34 -9.69
CA PRO A 239 -4.83 10.22 -9.62
C PRO A 239 -6.30 10.65 -9.71
N TYR A 240 -6.66 11.85 -9.22
CA TYR A 240 -8.03 12.34 -9.17
C TYR A 240 -8.45 13.13 -10.41
N ARG A 241 -7.71 13.09 -11.52
CA ARG A 241 -8.00 13.89 -12.72
C ARG A 241 -9.45 13.73 -13.22
N ALA A 242 -10.04 12.54 -13.09
CA ALA A 242 -11.42 12.27 -13.49
C ALA A 242 -12.49 13.01 -12.64
N PHE A 243 -12.10 13.54 -11.47
CA PHE A 243 -12.96 14.25 -10.52
C PHE A 243 -12.75 15.77 -10.52
N GLN A 244 -11.65 16.26 -11.10
CA GLN A 244 -11.32 17.70 -11.08
C GLN A 244 -12.35 18.51 -11.87
N GLY A 245 -12.85 19.60 -11.27
CA GLY A 245 -13.87 20.46 -11.86
C GLY A 245 -15.27 19.84 -11.92
N ARG A 246 -15.51 18.72 -11.22
CA ARG A 246 -16.76 17.95 -11.25
C ARG A 246 -17.38 17.85 -9.86
N GLU A 247 -18.69 17.60 -9.83
CA GLU A 247 -19.42 17.33 -8.60
C GLU A 247 -19.37 15.84 -8.29
N PHE A 248 -19.20 15.51 -7.02
CA PHE A 248 -19.15 14.13 -6.55
C PHE A 248 -19.77 14.04 -5.15
N ASP A 249 -20.14 12.82 -4.77
CA ASP A 249 -20.53 12.50 -3.42
C ASP A 249 -19.29 12.20 -2.58
N LEU A 250 -19.15 12.89 -1.46
CA LEU A 250 -18.09 12.69 -0.48
C LEU A 250 -18.68 11.99 0.74
N LEU A 251 -18.09 10.86 1.12
CA LEU A 251 -18.32 10.15 2.37
C LEU A 251 -17.09 10.26 3.25
N GLU A 252 -17.24 10.75 4.46
CA GLU A 252 -16.14 10.89 5.43
C GLU A 252 -16.56 10.32 6.77
N VAL A 253 -15.72 9.46 7.36
CA VAL A 253 -15.91 9.03 8.74
C VAL A 253 -15.20 10.03 9.67
N SER A 254 -15.98 10.81 10.40
CA SER A 254 -15.48 11.77 11.39
C SER A 254 -15.49 11.18 12.80
N GLY A 255 -14.78 11.82 13.72
CA GLY A 255 -14.68 11.41 15.12
C GLY A 255 -13.49 10.52 15.45
N LEU A 256 -12.68 10.16 14.45
CA LEU A 256 -11.55 9.24 14.60
C LEU A 256 -10.19 9.94 14.76
N ALA A 257 -10.09 11.22 14.41
CA ALA A 257 -8.84 11.96 14.54
C ALA A 257 -8.62 12.52 15.95
N PRO A 258 -7.36 12.77 16.39
CA PRO A 258 -7.08 13.36 17.69
C PRO A 258 -7.79 14.68 17.97
N GLN A 259 -7.81 15.57 16.97
CA GLN A 259 -8.50 16.86 17.04
C GLN A 259 -10.03 16.75 17.10
N GLN A 260 -10.58 15.56 16.83
CA GLN A 260 -12.01 15.24 16.93
C GLN A 260 -12.34 14.50 18.24
N GLY A 261 -11.39 14.43 19.17
CA GLY A 261 -11.56 13.82 20.49
C GLY A 261 -11.20 12.34 20.57
N ASN A 262 -10.71 11.71 19.50
CA ASN A 262 -10.14 10.38 19.63
C ASN A 262 -8.80 10.45 20.36
N ARG A 263 -8.49 9.46 21.19
CA ARG A 263 -7.27 9.46 22.00
C ARG A 263 -6.71 8.06 22.10
N TYR A 264 -5.42 7.97 22.39
CA TYR A 264 -4.79 6.71 22.71
C TYR A 264 -5.05 6.34 24.17
N VAL A 265 -5.31 5.07 24.41
CA VAL A 265 -5.34 4.42 25.73
C VAL A 265 -4.24 3.38 25.80
N SER A 266 -3.63 3.22 26.97
CA SER A 266 -2.61 2.18 27.16
C SER A 266 -3.27 0.84 27.44
N VAL A 267 -2.84 -0.21 26.75
CA VAL A 267 -3.28 -1.58 26.98
C VAL A 267 -2.14 -2.29 27.72
N ARG A 268 -2.36 -2.62 29.00
CA ARG A 268 -1.40 -3.35 29.81
C ARG A 268 -1.98 -4.68 30.28
N VAL A 269 -1.31 -5.76 29.92
CA VAL A 269 -1.61 -7.11 30.42
C VAL A 269 -0.33 -7.70 31.00
N ASP A 270 -0.30 -7.86 32.33
CA ASP A 270 0.83 -8.50 33.00
C ASP A 270 0.72 -10.04 32.88
N SER A 271 1.86 -10.72 32.73
CA SER A 271 1.97 -12.18 32.75
C SER A 271 3.05 -12.60 33.76
N GLU A 272 2.81 -13.70 34.49
CA GLU A 272 3.74 -14.22 35.50
C GLU A 272 5.11 -14.58 34.91
N GLY A 273 5.15 -15.01 33.64
CA GLY A 273 6.39 -15.37 32.94
C GLY A 273 7.24 -14.19 32.46
N GLY A 274 6.83 -12.94 32.73
CA GLY A 274 7.52 -11.73 32.22
C GLY A 274 7.17 -11.36 30.78
N ASP A 275 6.46 -12.23 30.05
CA ASP A 275 5.92 -11.98 28.70
C ASP A 275 4.65 -11.12 28.72
N GLY A 276 4.63 -10.08 29.55
CA GLY A 276 3.51 -9.13 29.58
C GLY A 276 3.41 -8.35 28.27
N HIS A 277 2.22 -7.80 27.99
CA HIS A 277 2.02 -6.87 26.89
C HIS A 277 1.85 -5.45 27.42
N PHE A 278 2.58 -4.52 26.82
CA PHE A 278 2.34 -3.09 26.97
C PHE A 278 2.24 -2.48 25.57
N GLY A 279 1.08 -1.91 25.26
CA GLY A 279 0.80 -1.27 23.99
C GLY A 279 -0.12 -0.07 24.17
N SER A 280 -0.50 0.53 23.05
CA SER A 280 -1.47 1.61 22.99
C SER A 280 -2.48 1.35 21.89
N ASP A 281 -3.73 1.70 22.12
CA ASP A 281 -4.80 1.60 21.13
C ASP A 281 -5.63 2.88 21.10
N LEU A 282 -6.33 3.15 20.00
CA LEU A 282 -7.26 4.28 19.93
C LEU A 282 -8.55 3.95 20.69
N VAL A 283 -9.20 4.95 21.27
CA VAL A 283 -10.48 4.75 21.94
C VAL A 283 -11.58 4.44 20.94
N ARG A 284 -11.63 5.17 19.83
CA ARG A 284 -12.67 5.06 18.81
C ARG A 284 -12.12 4.39 17.56
N HIS A 285 -12.89 3.44 17.03
CA HIS A 285 -12.65 2.84 15.73
C HIS A 285 -13.94 2.84 14.91
N ALA A 286 -13.78 2.73 13.60
CA ALA A 286 -14.90 2.47 12.72
C ALA A 286 -14.49 1.60 11.54
N THR A 287 -15.46 0.83 11.04
CA THR A 287 -15.38 0.11 9.77
C THR A 287 -16.56 0.56 8.91
N LEU A 288 -16.27 1.01 7.69
CA LEU A 288 -17.29 1.49 6.75
C LEU A 288 -17.46 0.46 5.62
N THR A 289 -18.66 -0.07 5.47
CA THR A 289 -19.04 -0.85 4.28
C THR A 289 -19.93 0.00 3.37
N VAL A 290 -19.56 0.16 2.10
CA VAL A 290 -20.31 0.95 1.12
C VAL A 290 -20.73 0.06 -0.05
N TYR A 291 -22.03 -0.02 -0.28
CA TYR A 291 -22.60 -0.68 -1.44
C TYR A 291 -22.85 0.36 -2.53
N VAL A 292 -22.21 0.18 -3.69
CA VAL A 292 -22.12 1.19 -4.75
C VAL A 292 -22.79 0.68 -6.03
N PRO A 293 -23.81 1.37 -6.56
CA PRO A 293 -24.38 1.04 -7.87
C PRO A 293 -23.36 1.20 -9.00
N PRO A 294 -23.66 0.71 -10.23
CA PRO A 294 -22.84 1.01 -11.39
C PRO A 294 -22.55 2.51 -11.52
N CYS A 295 -21.26 2.86 -11.56
CA CYS A 295 -20.77 4.22 -11.38
C CYS A 295 -19.73 4.61 -12.44
N THR A 296 -19.33 5.89 -12.43
CA THR A 296 -18.21 6.35 -13.26
C THR A 296 -16.89 6.00 -12.58
N ALA A 297 -16.71 6.42 -11.32
CA ALA A 297 -15.51 6.15 -10.55
C ALA A 297 -15.74 6.27 -9.04
N VAL A 298 -14.95 5.51 -8.28
CA VAL A 298 -14.83 5.59 -6.82
C VAL A 298 -13.38 5.91 -6.45
N ALA A 299 -13.17 6.90 -5.58
CA ALA A 299 -11.87 7.18 -5.00
C ALA A 299 -11.87 6.90 -3.50
N LEU A 300 -11.01 6.00 -3.03
CA LEU A 300 -10.81 5.67 -1.63
C LEU A 300 -9.56 6.39 -1.13
N ARG A 301 -9.75 7.16 -0.06
CA ARG A 301 -8.73 7.91 0.66
C ARG A 301 -8.59 7.31 2.05
N GLY A 302 -7.39 7.34 2.59
CA GLY A 302 -7.09 6.77 3.91
C GLY A 302 -6.71 5.30 3.89
N CYS A 303 -6.33 4.73 2.74
CA CYS A 303 -6.22 3.28 2.53
C CYS A 303 -5.01 2.60 3.23
N ARG A 304 -4.75 2.86 4.52
CA ARG A 304 -3.66 2.22 5.29
C ARG A 304 -4.13 1.36 6.46
N GLY A 305 -5.43 1.35 6.75
CA GLY A 305 -6.04 0.45 7.74
C GLY A 305 -6.48 -0.86 7.10
N GLN A 306 -7.51 -0.83 6.28
CA GLN A 306 -8.00 -2.02 5.58
C GLN A 306 -8.77 -1.59 4.34
N VAL A 307 -8.58 -2.31 3.24
CA VAL A 307 -9.35 -2.11 2.00
C VAL A 307 -9.81 -3.46 1.49
N ASP A 308 -11.12 -3.61 1.28
CA ASP A 308 -11.67 -4.73 0.54
C ASP A 308 -12.63 -4.20 -0.51
N VAL A 309 -12.35 -4.43 -1.79
CA VAL A 309 -13.23 -4.04 -2.89
C VAL A 309 -13.66 -5.27 -3.66
N SER A 310 -14.96 -5.43 -3.89
CA SER A 310 -15.53 -6.54 -4.64
C SER A 310 -16.63 -6.10 -5.60
N SER A 311 -16.63 -6.65 -6.82
CA SER A 311 -17.72 -6.51 -7.81
C SER A 311 -18.05 -5.07 -8.22
N LEU A 312 -17.10 -4.14 -8.06
CA LEU A 312 -17.29 -2.73 -8.38
C LEU A 312 -17.34 -2.52 -9.90
N ARG A 313 -18.38 -1.84 -10.38
CA ARG A 313 -18.53 -1.44 -11.79
C ARG A 313 -18.26 0.06 -11.95
N GLY A 314 -17.02 0.38 -12.29
CA GLY A 314 -16.48 1.74 -12.42
C GLY A 314 -14.98 1.76 -12.15
N ALA A 315 -14.32 2.88 -12.45
CA ALA A 315 -12.90 3.03 -12.14
C ALA A 315 -12.67 3.14 -10.62
N LEU A 316 -11.55 2.64 -10.13
CA LEU A 316 -11.16 2.67 -8.73
C LEU A 316 -9.83 3.42 -8.55
N ILE A 317 -9.81 4.41 -7.67
CA ILE A 317 -8.60 5.09 -7.22
C ILE A 317 -8.40 4.79 -5.74
N LEU A 318 -7.22 4.33 -5.35
CA LEU A 318 -6.83 4.10 -3.97
C LEU A 318 -5.65 5.00 -3.62
N THR A 319 -5.75 5.75 -2.53
CA THR A 319 -4.65 6.58 -2.03
C THR A 319 -4.47 6.43 -0.52
N SER A 320 -3.24 6.60 -0.05
CA SER A 320 -2.94 6.73 1.37
C SER A 320 -3.32 8.10 1.94
N ASP A 321 -3.66 9.07 1.09
CA ASP A 321 -3.99 10.43 1.50
C ASP A 321 -5.12 10.46 2.52
N GLY A 322 -4.97 11.27 3.57
CA GLY A 322 -6.00 11.43 4.60
C GLY A 322 -6.02 10.33 5.67
N SER A 323 -5.17 9.30 5.54
CA SER A 323 -5.10 8.23 6.51
C SER A 323 -4.66 8.73 7.88
N GLN A 324 -5.36 8.33 8.93
CA GLN A 324 -5.04 8.70 10.31
C GLN A 324 -4.31 7.58 11.04
N THR A 325 -4.42 6.35 10.56
CA THR A 325 -3.92 5.15 11.22
C THR A 325 -3.28 4.20 10.22
N ILE A 326 -2.35 3.37 10.70
CA ILE A 326 -1.72 2.32 9.90
C ILE A 326 -2.04 1.01 10.59
N ASP A 327 -2.65 0.09 9.86
CA ASP A 327 -2.82 -1.28 10.33
C ASP A 327 -1.88 -2.20 9.55
N TYR A 328 -0.75 -2.52 10.18
CA TYR A 328 0.24 -3.41 9.59
C TYR A 328 -0.29 -4.84 9.35
N ASN A 329 -1.41 -5.21 9.98
CA ASN A 329 -2.07 -6.50 9.79
C ASN A 329 -3.36 -6.37 8.96
N GLY A 330 -3.66 -5.17 8.46
CA GLY A 330 -4.77 -4.93 7.55
C GLY A 330 -4.68 -5.80 6.30
N ARG A 331 -5.84 -6.18 5.76
CA ARG A 331 -5.95 -6.86 4.47
C ARG A 331 -6.32 -5.84 3.40
N PHE A 332 -5.68 -5.96 2.24
CA PHE A 332 -5.87 -5.05 1.11
C PHE A 332 -6.14 -5.85 -0.16
N SER A 333 -7.44 -6.05 -0.46
CA SER A 333 -7.91 -6.88 -1.57
C SER A 333 -8.80 -6.13 -2.55
N ILE A 334 -8.62 -6.40 -3.84
CA ILE A 334 -9.42 -5.88 -4.94
C ILE A 334 -9.82 -7.07 -5.82
N ARG A 335 -11.12 -7.30 -5.94
CA ARG A 335 -11.69 -8.45 -6.66
C ARG A 335 -12.80 -8.01 -7.60
N ASP A 336 -12.86 -8.61 -8.79
CA ASP A 336 -13.97 -8.43 -9.74
C ASP A 336 -14.24 -6.94 -10.06
N LEU A 337 -13.18 -6.20 -10.39
CA LEU A 337 -13.26 -4.77 -10.73
C LEU A 337 -13.52 -4.60 -12.24
N HIS A 338 -14.65 -3.99 -12.58
CA HIS A 338 -15.00 -3.62 -13.95
C HIS A 338 -14.67 -2.14 -14.23
N GLY A 339 -13.38 -1.85 -14.36
CA GLY A 339 -12.85 -0.52 -14.64
C GLY A 339 -11.35 -0.47 -14.38
N ASP A 340 -10.75 0.70 -14.61
CA ASP A 340 -9.33 0.92 -14.34
C ASP A 340 -9.06 1.01 -12.83
N LEU A 341 -7.92 0.49 -12.39
CA LEU A 341 -7.39 0.60 -11.04
C LEU A 341 -6.18 1.53 -11.03
N THR A 342 -6.21 2.56 -10.20
CA THR A 342 -5.04 3.37 -9.85
C THR A 342 -4.79 3.28 -8.34
N ALA A 343 -3.62 2.81 -7.92
CA ALA A 343 -3.24 2.75 -6.51
C ALA A 343 -1.96 3.57 -6.25
N ASP A 344 -2.02 4.51 -5.32
CA ASP A 344 -0.92 5.41 -4.98
C ASP A 344 -0.58 5.33 -3.49
N ASN A 345 0.60 4.76 -3.21
CA ASN A 345 1.15 4.52 -1.88
C ASN A 345 0.21 3.77 -0.93
N VAL A 346 -0.52 2.80 -1.47
CA VAL A 346 -1.44 1.91 -0.74
C VAL A 346 -0.82 0.51 -0.64
N PRO A 347 -0.85 -0.14 0.53
CA PRO A 347 -0.46 -1.54 0.65
C PRO A 347 -1.50 -2.40 -0.08
N LEU A 348 -1.05 -3.46 -0.75
CA LEU A 348 -1.90 -4.36 -1.53
C LEU A 348 -1.45 -5.79 -1.28
N ASP A 349 -2.39 -6.69 -1.04
CA ASP A 349 -2.15 -8.13 -0.87
C ASP A 349 -2.69 -8.94 -2.05
N GLU A 350 -3.81 -8.50 -2.63
CA GLU A 350 -4.55 -9.26 -3.65
C GLU A 350 -5.20 -8.31 -4.66
N ILE A 351 -4.96 -8.57 -5.95
CA ILE A 351 -5.67 -8.01 -7.10
C ILE A 351 -6.09 -9.20 -7.95
N ASP A 352 -7.38 -9.48 -8.02
CA ASP A 352 -7.91 -10.57 -8.82
C ASP A 352 -9.05 -10.06 -9.71
N THR A 353 -8.98 -10.41 -10.99
CA THR A 353 -10.04 -10.17 -11.97
C THR A 353 -10.34 -8.67 -12.13
N VAL A 354 -9.49 -8.00 -12.92
CA VAL A 354 -9.66 -6.58 -13.29
C VAL A 354 -9.93 -6.48 -14.78
N VAL A 355 -11.10 -5.93 -15.15
CA VAL A 355 -11.48 -5.60 -16.53
C VAL A 355 -11.15 -4.13 -16.81
N GLY A 356 -9.85 -3.84 -16.88
CA GLY A 356 -9.31 -2.51 -17.08
C GLY A 356 -7.79 -2.51 -16.95
N HIS A 357 -7.19 -1.32 -16.98
CA HIS A 357 -5.77 -1.11 -16.74
C HIS A 357 -5.48 -1.02 -15.24
N VAL A 358 -4.33 -1.54 -14.80
CA VAL A 358 -3.86 -1.46 -13.41
C VAL A 358 -2.59 -0.62 -13.36
N THR A 359 -2.65 0.50 -12.64
CA THR A 359 -1.51 1.38 -12.37
C THR A 359 -1.23 1.44 -10.88
N ILE A 360 -0.04 1.06 -10.45
CA ILE A 360 0.36 1.04 -9.04
C ILE A 360 1.66 1.82 -8.86
N SER A 361 1.66 2.74 -7.90
CA SER A 361 2.86 3.46 -7.46
C SER A 361 2.94 3.37 -5.95
N SER A 362 3.63 2.36 -5.41
CA SER A 362 3.81 2.16 -3.96
C SER A 362 5.29 2.16 -3.62
N THR A 363 5.90 3.34 -3.66
CA THR A 363 7.33 3.55 -3.42
C THR A 363 7.67 3.73 -1.94
N THR A 364 6.66 3.93 -1.08
CA THR A 364 6.85 4.02 0.37
C THR A 364 6.84 2.64 1.02
N GLU A 365 7.88 2.27 1.77
CA GLU A 365 7.87 1.03 2.55
C GLU A 365 6.87 1.14 3.72
N GLN A 366 5.90 0.23 3.77
CA GLN A 366 4.87 0.17 4.82
C GLN A 366 5.10 -0.98 5.81
N ALA A 367 6.36 -1.33 6.04
CA ALA A 367 6.75 -2.37 6.98
C ALA A 367 6.70 -1.85 8.43
N ASN A 368 6.26 -2.69 9.36
CA ASN A 368 6.42 -2.44 10.79
C ASN A 368 7.87 -2.74 11.20
N THR A 369 8.79 -1.83 10.88
CA THR A 369 10.19 -1.97 11.28
C THR A 369 10.35 -1.63 12.76
N GLY A 370 11.31 -2.26 13.41
CA GLY A 370 11.51 -2.05 14.84
C GLY A 370 12.87 -2.52 15.32
N THR A 371 13.10 -2.35 16.62
CA THR A 371 14.31 -2.86 17.27
C THR A 371 13.95 -3.86 18.34
N ARG A 372 14.55 -5.05 18.27
CA ARG A 372 14.49 -6.06 19.33
C ARG A 372 15.72 -5.93 20.22
N HIS A 373 15.51 -6.04 21.53
CA HIS A 373 16.58 -6.08 22.52
C HIS A 373 16.61 -7.47 23.14
N ALA A 374 17.70 -8.21 22.94
CA ALA A 374 17.91 -9.54 23.51
C ALA A 374 19.41 -9.76 23.71
N ASP A 375 19.81 -10.45 24.77
CA ASP A 375 21.21 -10.85 25.02
C ASP A 375 22.21 -9.68 24.97
N ASN A 376 21.83 -8.51 25.50
CA ASN A 376 22.59 -7.25 25.42
C ASN A 376 22.86 -6.73 23.99
N LEU A 377 22.19 -7.29 22.98
CA LEU A 377 22.22 -6.82 21.60
C LEU A 377 20.95 -6.05 21.27
N ARG A 378 21.11 -4.99 20.47
CA ARG A 378 20.02 -4.28 19.82
C ARG A 378 20.02 -4.65 18.34
N THR A 379 19.00 -5.37 17.91
CA THR A 379 18.85 -5.79 16.52
C THR A 379 17.75 -4.97 15.87
N SER A 380 18.11 -4.18 14.86
CA SER A 380 17.13 -3.62 13.93
C SER A 380 16.62 -4.74 13.04
N TYR A 381 15.31 -4.88 12.94
CA TYR A 381 14.70 -5.86 12.05
C TYR A 381 13.74 -5.17 11.08
N THR A 382 13.71 -5.72 9.88
CA THR A 382 12.72 -5.38 8.87
C THR A 382 11.95 -6.68 8.61
N PRO A 383 10.61 -6.69 8.71
CA PRO A 383 9.85 -7.90 8.42
C PRO A 383 10.06 -8.35 6.97
N ALA A 384 9.67 -9.59 6.68
CA ALA A 384 9.58 -10.07 5.30
C ALA A 384 8.70 -9.13 4.46
N ALA A 385 8.97 -9.06 3.16
CA ALA A 385 8.14 -8.29 2.26
C ALA A 385 6.71 -8.85 2.29
N ARG A 386 5.70 -7.97 2.18
CA ARG A 386 4.31 -8.42 2.02
C ARG A 386 4.18 -9.13 0.68
N VAL A 387 3.34 -10.15 0.61
CA VAL A 387 3.04 -10.82 -0.66
C VAL A 387 1.91 -10.07 -1.34
N LEU A 388 2.10 -9.71 -2.60
CA LEU A 388 1.05 -9.20 -3.48
C LEU A 388 0.82 -10.20 -4.61
N THR A 389 -0.41 -10.67 -4.74
CA THR A 389 -0.82 -11.52 -5.86
C THR A 389 -1.67 -10.72 -6.82
N CYS A 390 -1.26 -10.66 -8.09
CA CYS A 390 -1.99 -10.02 -9.18
C CYS A 390 -2.38 -11.07 -10.23
N GLU A 391 -3.67 -11.33 -10.36
CA GLU A 391 -4.22 -12.35 -11.26
C GLU A 391 -5.34 -11.79 -12.14
N ASN A 392 -5.49 -12.38 -13.33
CA ASN A 392 -6.64 -12.16 -14.22
C ASN A 392 -6.87 -10.69 -14.64
N ILE A 393 -5.80 -9.92 -14.86
CA ILE A 393 -5.88 -8.54 -15.34
C ILE A 393 -6.06 -8.53 -16.86
N LYS A 394 -7.19 -8.04 -17.37
CA LYS A 394 -7.45 -8.01 -18.82
C LYS A 394 -6.67 -6.92 -19.56
N GLY A 395 -6.42 -5.78 -18.91
CA GLY A 395 -5.67 -4.66 -19.48
C GLY A 395 -4.17 -4.71 -19.22
N ASP A 396 -3.54 -3.53 -19.29
CA ASP A 396 -2.12 -3.34 -19.00
C ASP A 396 -1.88 -3.32 -17.47
N LEU A 397 -0.70 -3.78 -17.03
CA LEU A 397 -0.21 -3.66 -15.66
C LEU A 397 1.06 -2.80 -15.64
N THR A 398 0.98 -1.61 -15.06
CA THR A 398 2.13 -0.74 -14.77
C THR A 398 2.29 -0.61 -13.27
N ALA A 399 3.40 -1.08 -12.71
CA ALA A 399 3.59 -1.08 -11.26
C ALA A 399 5.01 -0.71 -10.84
N TRP A 400 5.12 0.18 -9.86
CA TRP A 400 6.37 0.49 -9.17
C TRP A 400 6.20 0.27 -7.67
N PHE A 401 6.96 -0.68 -7.14
CA PHE A 401 7.03 -1.00 -5.71
C PHE A 401 8.41 -0.69 -5.15
N GLY A 402 8.45 -0.14 -3.94
CA GLY A 402 9.65 -0.16 -3.12
C GLY A 402 10.00 -1.59 -2.72
N ARG A 403 9.07 -2.30 -2.06
CA ARG A 403 9.34 -3.66 -1.58
C ARG A 403 8.07 -4.49 -1.41
N VAL A 404 7.92 -5.53 -2.23
CA VAL A 404 6.80 -6.50 -2.16
C VAL A 404 7.24 -7.83 -2.76
N ASP A 405 6.78 -8.97 -2.23
CA ASP A 405 6.93 -10.25 -2.90
C ASP A 405 5.78 -10.42 -3.90
N LEU A 406 6.03 -10.00 -5.13
CA LEU A 406 5.05 -9.92 -6.21
C LEU A 406 4.88 -11.25 -6.93
N LYS A 407 3.62 -11.68 -7.08
CA LYS A 407 3.22 -12.81 -7.90
C LYS A 407 2.28 -12.34 -8.99
N LEU A 408 2.62 -12.62 -10.24
CA LEU A 408 1.88 -12.19 -11.43
C LEU A 408 1.41 -13.42 -12.22
N ALA A 409 0.13 -13.45 -12.58
CA ALA A 409 -0.40 -14.40 -13.55
C ALA A 409 -1.56 -13.79 -14.34
N GLY A 410 -1.81 -14.28 -15.56
CA GLY A 410 -3.02 -13.94 -16.32
C GLY A 410 -3.17 -12.46 -16.72
N VAL A 411 -2.07 -11.73 -16.96
CA VAL A 411 -2.11 -10.36 -17.49
C VAL A 411 -2.30 -10.41 -19.01
N GLY A 412 -3.32 -9.74 -19.53
CA GLY A 412 -3.68 -9.71 -20.96
C GLY A 412 -2.94 -8.64 -21.78
N GLY A 413 -2.57 -7.51 -21.15
CA GLY A 413 -1.89 -6.39 -21.79
C GLY A 413 -0.37 -6.37 -21.61
N GLN A 414 0.18 -5.16 -21.66
CA GLN A 414 1.58 -4.88 -21.34
C GLN A 414 1.84 -5.12 -19.84
N ILE A 415 3.03 -5.64 -19.54
CA ILE A 415 3.52 -5.80 -18.16
C ILE A 415 4.71 -4.86 -18.02
N ASP A 416 4.60 -3.83 -17.21
CA ASP A 416 5.68 -2.92 -16.88
C ASP A 416 5.83 -2.81 -15.36
N VAL A 417 6.76 -3.60 -14.80
CA VAL A 417 6.95 -3.72 -13.36
C VAL A 417 8.36 -3.36 -12.95
N ARG A 418 8.45 -2.52 -11.92
CA ARG A 418 9.66 -2.26 -11.14
C ARG A 418 9.41 -2.60 -9.67
N ASN A 419 10.16 -3.53 -9.11
CA ASN A 419 10.07 -3.95 -7.72
C ASN A 419 11.46 -3.91 -7.09
N GLU A 420 11.79 -2.87 -6.34
CA GLU A 420 13.18 -2.58 -5.98
C GLU A 420 13.80 -3.68 -5.09
N PHE A 421 13.13 -4.04 -4.00
CA PHE A 421 13.73 -4.89 -2.95
C PHE A 421 12.98 -6.20 -2.64
N GLY A 422 11.92 -6.52 -3.37
CA GLY A 422 11.17 -7.76 -3.17
C GLY A 422 11.25 -8.72 -4.36
N ASP A 423 10.89 -9.98 -4.13
CA ASP A 423 10.91 -11.00 -5.17
C ASP A 423 9.75 -10.77 -6.16
N THR A 424 9.97 -11.07 -7.45
CA THR A 424 8.94 -11.00 -8.49
C THR A 424 8.87 -12.34 -9.21
N THR A 425 7.69 -12.98 -9.18
CA THR A 425 7.40 -14.20 -9.93
C THR A 425 6.34 -13.92 -10.98
N LEU A 426 6.59 -14.29 -12.24
CA LEU A 426 5.65 -14.21 -13.35
C LEU A 426 5.36 -15.60 -13.90
N THR A 427 4.09 -15.99 -13.92
CA THR A 427 3.61 -17.22 -14.56
C THR A 427 2.82 -16.88 -15.82
N LEU A 428 3.33 -17.31 -16.97
CA LEU A 428 2.68 -17.12 -18.26
C LEU A 428 1.90 -18.37 -18.65
N THR A 429 0.59 -18.26 -18.79
CA THR A 429 -0.30 -19.32 -19.27
C THR A 429 -0.94 -18.99 -20.63
N GLN A 430 -0.71 -17.78 -21.13
CA GLN A 430 -1.20 -17.27 -22.41
C GLN A 430 -0.12 -16.43 -23.10
N PRO A 431 -0.17 -16.28 -24.44
CA PRO A 431 0.76 -15.41 -25.16
C PRO A 431 0.73 -13.98 -24.63
N LEU A 432 1.90 -13.35 -24.55
CA LEU A 432 2.01 -11.94 -24.25
C LEU A 432 1.50 -11.09 -25.43
N ALA A 433 0.97 -9.90 -25.12
CA ALA A 433 0.70 -8.90 -26.15
C ALA A 433 1.98 -8.58 -26.95
N PRO A 434 1.90 -8.22 -28.24
CA PRO A 434 3.08 -7.88 -29.05
C PRO A 434 3.63 -6.48 -28.69
N ARG A 435 4.01 -6.28 -27.43
CA ARG A 435 4.50 -5.03 -26.83
C ARG A 435 5.80 -5.27 -26.07
N ALA A 436 6.41 -4.20 -25.56
CA ALA A 436 7.60 -4.29 -24.72
C ALA A 436 7.20 -4.48 -23.24
N HIS A 437 7.53 -5.64 -22.67
CA HIS A 437 7.28 -6.00 -21.28
C HIS A 437 8.56 -5.84 -20.45
N ARG A 438 8.41 -5.49 -19.18
CA ARG A 438 9.50 -5.23 -18.24
C ARG A 438 9.20 -5.82 -16.88
N LEU A 439 10.19 -6.52 -16.32
CA LEU A 439 10.32 -6.84 -14.91
C LEU A 439 11.71 -6.39 -14.45
N VAL A 440 11.79 -5.38 -13.59
CA VAL A 440 13.06 -4.87 -13.06
C VAL A 440 13.08 -4.97 -11.55
N SER A 441 14.20 -5.43 -11.00
CA SER A 441 14.50 -5.39 -9.57
C SER A 441 15.89 -4.83 -9.29
N GLU A 442 16.04 -4.11 -8.17
CA GLU A 442 17.37 -3.67 -7.70
C GLU A 442 18.09 -4.81 -6.99
N SER A 443 17.39 -5.63 -6.20
CA SER A 443 18.02 -6.72 -5.43
C SER A 443 17.19 -7.99 -5.26
N GLY A 444 15.89 -7.95 -5.54
CA GLY A 444 15.01 -9.12 -5.45
C GLY A 444 15.25 -10.14 -6.56
N ARG A 445 14.78 -11.36 -6.34
CA ARG A 445 14.75 -12.42 -7.35
C ARG A 445 13.69 -12.12 -8.39
N VAL A 446 13.99 -12.38 -9.67
CA VAL A 446 13.00 -12.38 -10.75
C VAL A 446 12.88 -13.80 -11.30
N GLU A 447 11.70 -14.40 -11.19
CA GLU A 447 11.41 -15.73 -11.73
C GLU A 447 10.31 -15.64 -12.80
N ILE A 448 10.54 -16.26 -13.95
CA ILE A 448 9.53 -16.42 -15.00
C ILE A 448 9.32 -17.90 -15.25
N SER A 449 8.05 -18.33 -15.23
CA SER A 449 7.62 -19.68 -15.58
C SER A 449 6.70 -19.62 -16.80
N LEU A 450 6.99 -20.41 -17.84
CA LEU A 450 6.22 -20.43 -19.08
C LEU A 450 6.25 -21.82 -19.78
N PRO A 451 5.16 -22.23 -20.46
CA PRO A 451 5.14 -23.41 -21.33
C PRO A 451 6.10 -23.28 -22.52
N ALA A 452 6.47 -24.42 -23.10
CA ALA A 452 7.39 -24.51 -24.23
C ALA A 452 6.91 -23.74 -25.46
N GLU A 453 5.59 -23.74 -25.69
CA GLU A 453 4.93 -23.14 -26.86
C GLU A 453 5.03 -21.61 -26.83
N LEU A 454 4.92 -21.01 -25.63
CA LEU A 454 5.00 -19.55 -25.47
C LEU A 454 6.43 -19.04 -25.63
N LEU A 455 7.42 -19.86 -25.27
CA LEU A 455 8.84 -19.49 -25.37
C LEU A 455 9.26 -19.21 -26.82
N ALA A 456 8.71 -19.94 -27.79
CA ALA A 456 9.05 -19.78 -29.21
C ALA A 456 8.57 -18.43 -29.79
N GLY A 457 7.51 -17.83 -29.21
CA GLY A 457 6.89 -16.61 -29.72
C GLY A 457 7.34 -15.32 -29.03
N VAL A 458 8.13 -15.39 -27.96
CA VAL A 458 8.46 -14.23 -27.13
C VAL A 458 9.97 -13.96 -27.15
N PRO A 459 10.43 -12.85 -27.76
CA PRO A 459 11.78 -12.36 -27.55
C PRO A 459 12.00 -12.10 -26.06
N LEU A 460 12.90 -12.84 -25.42
CA LEU A 460 13.13 -12.78 -23.98
C LEU A 460 14.59 -12.41 -23.71
N SER A 461 14.78 -11.46 -22.81
CA SER A 461 16.08 -11.04 -22.27
C SER A 461 16.07 -11.20 -20.76
N ALA A 462 17.00 -11.99 -20.21
CA ALA A 462 17.07 -12.26 -18.78
C ALA A 462 18.48 -11.96 -18.27
N PHE A 463 18.67 -10.88 -17.51
CA PHE A 463 20.00 -10.40 -17.11
C PHE A 463 20.12 -10.07 -15.63
N THR A 464 21.30 -10.31 -15.08
CA THR A 464 21.70 -9.83 -13.77
C THR A 464 23.07 -9.18 -13.80
N ASN A 465 23.30 -8.20 -12.90
CA ASN A 465 24.58 -7.52 -12.80
C ASN A 465 25.53 -8.26 -11.85
N CYS A 466 25.14 -8.35 -10.59
CA CYS A 466 25.93 -8.98 -9.52
C CYS A 466 25.39 -10.35 -9.09
N GLY A 467 24.15 -10.70 -9.45
CA GLY A 467 23.50 -11.94 -9.00
C GLY A 467 23.72 -13.13 -9.94
N THR A 468 22.83 -14.13 -9.89
CA THR A 468 22.94 -15.34 -10.75
C THR A 468 21.82 -15.40 -11.79
N ALA A 469 22.15 -15.84 -13.01
CA ALA A 469 21.16 -16.15 -14.03
C ALA A 469 21.00 -17.68 -14.11
N ARG A 470 19.76 -18.19 -14.09
CA ARG A 470 19.46 -19.63 -14.16
C ARG A 470 18.40 -19.93 -15.22
N THR A 471 18.53 -21.06 -15.90
CA THR A 471 17.50 -21.57 -16.81
C THR A 471 17.54 -23.09 -16.89
N ASN A 472 16.39 -23.72 -17.12
CA ASN A 472 16.28 -25.15 -17.48
C ASN A 472 15.97 -25.35 -18.98
N ILE A 473 16.02 -24.28 -19.77
CA ILE A 473 15.79 -24.29 -21.21
C ILE A 473 17.09 -24.58 -21.96
N GLY A 474 17.00 -25.33 -23.06
CA GLY A 474 18.15 -25.74 -23.86
C GLY A 474 18.87 -24.60 -24.59
N GLN A 475 20.16 -24.80 -24.87
CA GLN A 475 21.00 -23.85 -25.62
C GLN A 475 20.60 -23.69 -27.10
N ASP A 476 19.74 -24.57 -27.60
CA ASP A 476 19.10 -24.44 -28.90
C ASP A 476 18.10 -23.27 -28.93
N GLN A 477 17.47 -22.96 -27.79
CA GLN A 477 16.49 -21.88 -27.64
C GLN A 477 17.08 -20.62 -26.99
N PHE A 478 18.05 -20.75 -26.07
CA PHE A 478 18.74 -19.63 -25.44
C PHE A 478 20.22 -19.54 -25.79
N SER A 479 20.70 -18.30 -25.94
CA SER A 479 22.12 -17.98 -26.03
C SER A 479 22.60 -17.37 -24.72
N ASP A 480 23.69 -17.89 -24.17
CA ASP A 480 24.39 -17.28 -23.04
C ASP A 480 25.02 -15.95 -23.46
N MET A 481 24.89 -14.93 -22.63
CA MET A 481 25.39 -13.59 -22.93
C MET A 481 26.08 -13.01 -21.70
N THR A 482 27.30 -12.52 -21.89
CA THR A 482 28.02 -11.71 -20.90
C THR A 482 28.50 -10.43 -21.58
N LEU A 483 28.25 -9.30 -20.95
CA LEU A 483 28.62 -7.99 -21.49
C LEU A 483 29.02 -7.03 -20.37
N THR A 484 29.95 -6.13 -20.66
CA THR A 484 30.32 -5.04 -19.76
C THR A 484 29.86 -3.74 -20.38
N THR A 485 28.98 -3.00 -19.69
CA THR A 485 28.60 -1.66 -20.09
C THR A 485 29.44 -0.63 -19.34
N SER A 486 29.89 0.39 -20.05
CA SER A 486 30.36 1.65 -19.47
C SER A 486 29.52 2.75 -20.09
N SER A 487 28.61 3.33 -19.33
CA SER A 487 27.84 4.48 -19.80
C SER A 487 28.76 5.70 -19.85
N VAL A 488 28.69 6.48 -20.93
CA VAL A 488 29.36 7.77 -21.00
C VAL A 488 28.65 8.71 -20.02
N GLY A 489 29.23 8.90 -18.83
CA GLY A 489 28.70 9.79 -17.78
C GLY A 489 28.27 9.09 -16.49
N ASP A 490 27.99 7.78 -16.50
CA ASP A 490 27.85 6.97 -15.28
C ASP A 490 29.20 6.32 -14.98
N ARG A 491 29.79 6.64 -13.82
CA ARG A 491 31.13 6.13 -13.44
C ARG A 491 31.10 4.63 -13.10
N SER A 492 29.93 3.99 -13.04
CA SER A 492 29.81 2.58 -12.73
C SER A 492 29.96 1.71 -13.98
N ARG A 493 31.12 1.05 -14.14
CA ARG A 493 31.23 -0.11 -15.03
C ARG A 493 30.34 -1.22 -14.49
N ARG A 494 29.49 -1.77 -15.34
CA ARG A 494 28.48 -2.77 -14.97
C ARG A 494 28.72 -4.03 -15.79
N ASN A 495 28.91 -5.16 -15.11
CA ASN A 495 29.02 -6.46 -15.75
C ASN A 495 27.66 -7.11 -15.72
N TRP A 496 27.14 -7.50 -16.88
CA TRP A 496 25.87 -8.18 -17.03
C TRP A 496 26.10 -9.60 -17.52
N ARG A 497 25.36 -10.54 -16.96
CA ARG A 497 25.34 -11.95 -17.39
C ARG A 497 23.91 -12.46 -17.44
N GLY A 498 23.61 -13.33 -18.40
CA GLY A 498 22.22 -13.71 -18.65
C GLY A 498 22.01 -14.57 -19.88
N PHE A 499 20.74 -14.65 -20.27
CA PHE A 499 20.26 -15.41 -21.43
C PHE A 499 19.42 -14.53 -22.36
N LEU A 500 19.47 -14.83 -23.65
CA LEU A 500 18.68 -14.19 -24.69
C LEU A 500 18.05 -15.26 -25.58
N THR A 501 16.77 -15.12 -25.94
CA THR A 501 16.15 -15.99 -26.95
C THR A 501 16.99 -15.96 -28.22
N LYS A 502 17.29 -17.14 -28.76
CA LYS A 502 18.08 -17.29 -29.99
C LYS A 502 17.27 -16.75 -31.15
N GLY A 503 17.77 -15.69 -31.79
CA GLY A 503 17.22 -15.13 -33.01
C GLY A 503 18.10 -15.46 -34.22
N GLU A 504 17.73 -14.89 -35.36
CA GLU A 504 18.57 -14.93 -36.55
C GLU A 504 19.96 -14.32 -36.27
N PRO A 505 21.03 -14.81 -36.94
CA PRO A 505 22.36 -14.22 -36.82
C PRO A 505 22.35 -12.74 -37.22
N ASP A 506 22.63 -11.87 -36.26
CA ASP A 506 22.74 -10.42 -36.48
C ASP A 506 24.09 -9.91 -35.95
N PRO A 507 24.98 -9.37 -36.81
CA PRO A 507 26.29 -8.87 -36.39
C PRO A 507 26.20 -7.69 -35.41
N LEU A 508 25.07 -6.97 -35.39
CA LEU A 508 24.82 -5.86 -34.48
C LEU A 508 24.03 -6.27 -33.22
N ARG A 509 23.74 -7.57 -33.05
CA ARG A 509 22.96 -8.09 -31.91
C ARG A 509 23.51 -7.62 -30.57
N PHE A 510 24.83 -7.57 -30.41
CA PHE A 510 25.48 -7.11 -29.19
C PHE A 510 25.13 -5.65 -28.84
N LEU A 511 25.21 -4.72 -29.80
CA LEU A 511 24.89 -3.30 -29.58
C LEU A 511 23.41 -3.12 -29.27
N LYS A 512 22.53 -3.82 -29.99
CA LYS A 512 21.08 -3.80 -29.75
C LYS A 512 20.70 -4.28 -28.35
N VAL A 513 21.44 -5.26 -27.81
CA VAL A 513 21.21 -5.74 -26.42
C VAL A 513 21.60 -4.67 -25.41
N ILE A 514 22.70 -3.94 -25.61
CA ILE A 514 23.11 -2.83 -24.73
C ILE A 514 22.04 -1.72 -24.75
N GLU A 515 21.60 -1.30 -25.94
CA GLU A 515 20.57 -0.27 -26.10
C GLU A 515 19.25 -0.70 -25.45
N ARG A 516 18.82 -1.95 -25.68
CA ARG A 516 17.60 -2.50 -25.07
C ARG A 516 17.69 -2.56 -23.55
N LEU A 517 18.85 -2.92 -22.99
CA LEU A 517 19.08 -2.98 -21.56
C LEU A 517 18.98 -1.59 -20.92
N ASP A 518 19.61 -0.59 -21.54
CA ASP A 518 19.53 0.81 -21.08
C ASP A 518 18.10 1.36 -21.18
N ALA A 519 17.41 1.10 -22.30
CA ALA A 519 16.01 1.45 -22.48
C ALA A 519 15.10 0.78 -21.43
N THR A 520 15.36 -0.49 -21.10
CA THR A 520 14.59 -1.19 -20.07
C THR A 520 14.79 -0.56 -18.68
N LEU A 521 16.03 -0.24 -18.32
CA LEU A 521 16.35 0.36 -17.01
C LEU A 521 15.81 1.79 -16.86
N SER A 522 15.81 2.57 -17.94
CA SER A 522 15.28 3.93 -17.97
C SER A 522 13.76 4.00 -18.18
N GLY A 523 13.14 2.91 -18.64
CA GLY A 523 11.73 2.88 -19.03
C GLY A 523 11.44 3.54 -20.37
N ALA A 524 12.45 3.65 -21.25
CA ALA A 524 12.28 4.14 -22.59
C ALA A 524 11.63 3.09 -23.52
N ASP A 525 11.12 3.59 -24.65
CA ASP A 525 10.55 2.78 -25.71
C ASP A 525 11.57 1.78 -26.28
N ARG A 526 11.11 0.58 -26.60
CA ARG A 526 11.94 -0.50 -27.16
C ARG A 526 11.09 -1.49 -27.96
N SER A 527 11.75 -2.36 -28.71
CA SER A 527 11.06 -3.38 -29.50
C SER A 527 10.24 -4.36 -28.63
N PRO A 528 9.21 -5.01 -29.19
CA PRO A 528 8.43 -6.01 -28.46
C PRO A 528 9.28 -7.14 -27.86
N GLY A 529 8.84 -7.69 -26.73
CA GLY A 529 9.53 -8.76 -25.99
C GLY A 529 9.48 -8.57 -24.48
N LEU A 530 9.96 -9.56 -23.73
CA LEU A 530 9.99 -9.58 -22.27
C LEU A 530 11.41 -9.39 -21.73
N ASP A 531 11.62 -8.33 -20.97
CA ASP A 531 12.89 -8.06 -20.29
C ASP A 531 12.77 -8.34 -18.79
N ALA A 532 13.60 -9.24 -18.28
CA ALA A 532 13.71 -9.60 -16.87
C ALA A 532 15.10 -9.25 -16.35
N ILE A 533 15.17 -8.26 -15.46
CA ILE A 533 16.43 -7.72 -14.98
C ILE A 533 16.42 -7.70 -13.46
N SER A 534 17.48 -8.21 -12.84
CA SER A 534 17.77 -7.95 -11.43
C SER A 534 19.19 -7.46 -11.27
N ARG A 535 19.41 -6.29 -10.65
CA ARG A 535 20.79 -5.76 -10.51
C ARG A 535 21.62 -6.62 -9.55
N ALA A 536 21.14 -6.88 -8.34
CA ALA A 536 21.88 -7.69 -7.36
C ALA A 536 21.29 -9.10 -7.13
N GLY A 537 20.05 -9.34 -7.54
CA GLY A 537 19.34 -10.60 -7.29
C GLY A 537 19.49 -11.65 -8.41
N THR A 538 18.81 -12.78 -8.21
CA THR A 538 18.80 -13.89 -9.16
C THR A 538 17.73 -13.71 -10.22
N VAL A 539 18.05 -13.98 -11.49
CA VAL A 539 17.06 -14.08 -12.56
C VAL A 539 16.94 -15.55 -12.99
N SER A 540 15.72 -16.09 -12.99
CA SER A 540 15.46 -17.50 -13.33
C SER A 540 14.38 -17.60 -14.38
N ILE A 541 14.64 -18.30 -15.48
CA ILE A 541 13.63 -18.65 -16.48
C ILE A 541 13.37 -20.15 -16.42
N LYS A 542 12.12 -20.56 -16.26
CA LYS A 542 11.72 -21.95 -16.12
C LYS A 542 10.71 -22.32 -17.19
N ARG A 543 11.02 -23.36 -17.95
CA ARG A 543 10.04 -24.10 -18.74
C ARG A 543 9.22 -24.98 -17.80
N ILE A 544 7.91 -24.82 -17.85
CA ILE A 544 6.94 -25.70 -17.18
C ILE A 544 6.37 -26.69 -18.20
N GLU A 545 6.07 -27.91 -17.73
CA GLU A 545 5.48 -28.99 -18.52
C GLU A 545 3.97 -28.89 -18.62
#